data_AF-A0A7S2TTP2-F1
#
_entry.id   AF-A0A7S2TTP2-F1
#
_cell.length_a   1.000
_cell.length_b   1.000
_cell.length_c   1.000
_cell.angle_alpha   90.00
_cell.angle_beta   90.00
_cell.angle_gamma   90.00
#
_symmetry.space_group_name_H-M   'P 1'
#
loop_
_entity.id
_entity.type
_entity.pdbx_description
1 polymer ?
#
loop_
_entity_poly.entity_id
_entity_poly.type
_entity_poly.pdbx_seq_one_letter_code
_entity_poly.pdbx_strand_id
1 'polypeptide(L)'
;GGGAGGGAEDKAAPEVEEYDLGYMMAPLSRQRLELVLAKIIYKYPDELEELMEESRKAVDVGAIKTELNALFSDKDLSFNEAFPQLEHHIKLAKDYALAKDSRNATSILKLVTKAFVSNVVNRSLIPSEDSEERGDFDEFVVMLETAWQDVINKADQKSTRCEDLTEWFKELSQHRIALTSLLGPIFSDALRLIKKRIRKLMPKPNEDQSTSSMSKKQKTT
;
A
#
# COMPACT_ATOMS: atom_id res chain seq x y z
N GLY A 1 23.03 76.12 -15.83
CA GLY A 1 22.75 74.73 -15.42
C GLY A 1 21.98 74.79 -14.12
N GLY A 2 20.77 74.23 -14.10
CA GLY A 2 19.88 74.27 -12.95
C GLY A 2 18.58 73.59 -13.36
N GLY A 3 18.62 72.26 -13.40
CA GLY A 3 17.48 71.41 -13.69
C GLY A 3 17.20 70.51 -12.49
N ALA A 4 15.92 70.17 -12.34
CA ALA A 4 15.28 69.13 -11.54
C ALA A 4 14.19 69.77 -10.67
N GLY A 5 12.93 69.35 -10.74
CA GLY A 5 12.39 68.13 -11.31
C GLY A 5 11.14 67.83 -10.49
N GLY A 6 9.99 67.78 -11.14
CA GLY A 6 8.69 67.61 -10.50
C GLY A 6 8.62 66.31 -9.70
N GLY A 7 8.02 66.41 -8.51
CA GLY A 7 7.60 65.25 -7.74
C GLY A 7 6.46 64.54 -8.46
N ALA A 8 6.72 63.32 -8.91
CA ALA A 8 5.67 62.36 -9.19
C ALA A 8 5.38 61.64 -7.87
N GLU A 9 4.18 61.84 -7.34
CA GLU A 9 3.61 61.00 -6.29
C GLU A 9 3.45 59.59 -6.84
N ASP A 10 4.32 58.69 -6.40
CA ASP A 10 4.18 57.26 -6.59
C ASP A 10 2.97 56.79 -5.75
N LYS A 11 1.84 56.59 -6.42
CA LYS A 11 0.68 55.91 -5.83
C LYS A 11 1.04 54.42 -5.72
N ALA A 12 1.37 54.00 -4.50
CA ALA A 12 1.50 52.59 -4.15
C ALA A 12 0.25 51.82 -4.60
N ALA A 13 0.46 50.77 -5.41
CA ALA A 13 -0.58 49.83 -5.78
C ALA A 13 -1.10 49.10 -4.52
N PRO A 14 -2.40 48.77 -4.44
CA PRO A 14 -2.95 48.06 -3.29
C PRO A 14 -2.25 46.71 -3.11
N GLU A 15 -1.74 46.47 -1.91
CA GLU A 15 -1.17 45.18 -1.49
C GLU A 15 -2.23 44.09 -1.71
N VAL A 16 -1.90 43.11 -2.55
CA VAL A 16 -2.73 41.92 -2.72
C VAL A 16 -2.57 41.12 -1.44
N GLU A 17 -3.62 41.08 -0.60
CA GLU A 17 -3.67 40.15 0.53
C GLU A 17 -3.48 38.73 0.01
N GLU A 18 -2.33 38.15 0.31
CA GLU A 18 -2.00 36.78 -0.03
C GLU A 18 -2.85 35.87 0.85
N TYR A 19 -3.91 35.31 0.29
CA TYR A 19 -4.79 34.40 1.02
C TYR A 19 -4.04 33.11 1.33
N ASP A 20 -3.70 32.90 2.59
CA ASP A 20 -3.15 31.63 3.06
C ASP A 20 -4.24 30.55 3.01
N LEU A 21 -4.16 29.74 1.96
CA LEU A 21 -5.06 28.61 1.74
C LEU A 21 -5.00 27.62 2.92
N GLY A 22 -3.83 27.43 3.54
CA GLY A 22 -3.65 26.57 4.70
C GLY A 22 -4.47 27.05 5.89
N TYR A 23 -4.44 28.36 6.17
CA TYR A 23 -5.25 28.97 7.23
C TYR A 23 -6.75 28.85 6.95
N MET A 24 -7.16 29.03 5.70
CA MET A 24 -8.57 28.91 5.30
C MET A 24 -9.11 27.48 5.35
N MET A 25 -8.26 26.49 5.07
CA MET A 25 -8.64 25.08 5.05
C MET A 25 -8.55 24.41 6.43
N ALA A 26 -7.66 24.87 7.32
CA ALA A 26 -7.47 24.32 8.66
C ALA A 26 -8.76 24.09 9.48
N PRO A 27 -9.77 24.99 9.49
CA PRO A 27 -11.00 24.78 10.26
C PRO A 27 -12.03 23.87 9.58
N LEU A 28 -11.78 23.39 8.35
CA LEU A 28 -12.73 22.58 7.61
C LEU A 28 -12.65 21.12 8.06
N SER A 29 -13.81 20.51 8.35
CA SER A 29 -13.90 19.07 8.56
C SER A 29 -13.62 18.30 7.26
N ARG A 30 -13.22 17.03 7.37
CA ARG A 30 -13.04 16.12 6.21
C ARG A 30 -14.22 16.18 5.23
N GLN A 31 -15.45 16.08 5.72
CA GLN A 31 -16.66 16.13 4.90
C GLN A 31 -16.81 17.48 4.15
N ARG A 32 -16.44 18.59 4.80
CA ARG A 32 -16.46 19.91 4.15
C ARG A 32 -15.37 20.03 3.10
N LEU A 33 -14.18 19.51 3.36
CA LEU A 33 -13.08 19.45 2.40
C LEU A 33 -13.47 18.61 1.17
N GLU A 34 -14.04 17.43 1.37
CA GLU A 34 -14.55 16.56 0.30
C GLU A 34 -15.63 17.27 -0.54
N LEU A 35 -16.57 17.99 0.11
CA LEU A 35 -17.59 18.77 -0.59
C LEU A 35 -17.01 19.93 -1.39
N VAL A 36 -16.00 20.63 -0.85
CA VAL A 36 -15.29 21.71 -1.55
C VAL A 36 -14.56 21.16 -2.78
N LEU A 37 -13.82 20.06 -2.62
CA LEU A 37 -13.16 19.35 -3.73
C LEU A 37 -14.17 18.91 -4.79
N ALA A 38 -15.29 18.30 -4.41
CA ALA A 38 -16.33 17.88 -5.35
C ALA A 38 -16.91 19.05 -6.15
N LYS A 39 -17.10 20.22 -5.50
CA LYS A 39 -17.57 21.44 -6.18
C LYS A 39 -16.52 22.02 -7.12
N ILE A 40 -15.24 21.99 -6.73
CA ILE A 40 -14.13 22.44 -7.58
C ILE A 40 -14.05 21.56 -8.84
N ILE A 41 -14.04 20.24 -8.67
CA ILE A 41 -14.03 19.27 -9.79
C ILE A 41 -15.25 19.45 -10.71
N TYR A 42 -16.45 19.65 -10.15
CA TYR A 42 -17.64 19.89 -10.95
C TYR A 42 -17.53 21.17 -11.80
N LYS A 43 -16.92 22.22 -11.24
CA LYS A 43 -16.76 23.51 -11.89
C LYS A 43 -15.59 23.54 -12.88
N TYR A 44 -14.55 22.76 -12.60
CA TYR A 44 -13.31 22.67 -13.38
C TYR A 44 -12.96 21.18 -13.58
N PRO A 45 -13.56 20.51 -14.58
CA PRO A 45 -13.37 19.07 -14.79
C PRO A 45 -11.92 18.68 -15.09
N ASP A 46 -11.12 19.58 -15.64
CA ASP A 46 -9.70 19.34 -15.96
C ASP A 46 -8.85 19.16 -14.69
N GLU A 47 -9.25 19.80 -13.58
CA GLU A 47 -8.62 19.62 -12.25
C GLU A 47 -8.80 18.19 -11.71
N LEU A 48 -9.80 17.45 -12.21
CA LEU A 48 -9.93 16.03 -11.88
C LEU A 48 -8.73 15.26 -12.43
N GLU A 49 -8.22 15.60 -13.61
CA GLU A 49 -7.07 14.91 -14.19
C GLU A 49 -5.81 15.18 -13.35
N GLU A 50 -5.60 16.43 -12.91
CA GLU A 50 -4.49 16.80 -12.03
C GLU A 50 -4.60 16.13 -10.65
N LEU A 51 -5.78 16.12 -10.04
CA LEU A 51 -6.02 15.39 -8.79
C LEU A 51 -5.80 13.88 -8.96
N MET A 52 -6.21 13.32 -10.10
CA MET A 52 -5.97 11.92 -10.42
C MET A 52 -4.48 11.65 -10.65
N GLU A 53 -3.73 12.57 -11.25
CA GLU A 53 -2.28 12.48 -11.41
C GLU A 53 -1.57 12.55 -10.05
N GLU A 54 -1.98 13.48 -9.19
CA GLU A 54 -1.48 13.60 -7.81
C GLU A 54 -1.75 12.32 -7.01
N SER A 55 -2.96 11.76 -7.13
CA SER A 55 -3.34 10.51 -6.46
C SER A 55 -2.55 9.29 -6.95
N ARG A 56 -1.97 9.37 -8.15
CA ARG A 56 -1.10 8.33 -8.72
C ARG A 56 0.36 8.50 -8.34
N LYS A 57 0.75 9.60 -7.68
CA LYS A 57 2.12 9.74 -7.16
C LYS A 57 2.41 8.59 -6.20
N ALA A 58 3.66 8.13 -6.25
CA ALA A 58 4.09 7.08 -5.35
C ALA A 58 3.96 7.56 -3.90
N VAL A 59 3.39 6.72 -3.05
CA VAL A 59 3.45 6.93 -1.60
C VAL A 59 4.90 7.12 -1.20
N ASP A 60 5.16 8.03 -0.26
CA ASP A 60 6.48 8.12 0.36
C ASP A 60 6.71 6.93 1.30
N VAL A 61 7.06 5.80 0.69
CA VAL A 61 7.45 4.55 1.35
C VAL A 61 8.69 4.79 2.23
N GLY A 62 9.50 5.81 1.95
CA GLY A 62 10.65 6.20 2.76
C GLY A 62 10.22 6.79 4.10
N ALA A 63 9.24 7.69 4.10
CA ALA A 63 8.65 8.26 5.30
C ALA A 63 8.03 7.17 6.19
N ILE A 64 7.15 6.33 5.63
CA ILE A 64 6.51 5.22 6.37
C ILE A 64 7.56 4.28 6.97
N LYS A 65 8.61 3.92 6.21
CA LYS A 65 9.69 3.08 6.73
C LYS A 65 10.43 3.74 7.89
N THR A 66 10.63 5.06 7.82
CA THR A 66 11.30 5.83 8.88
C THR A 66 10.45 5.87 10.14
N GLU A 67 9.15 6.12 10.00
CA GLU A 67 8.18 6.09 11.10
C GLU A 67 8.13 4.72 11.77
N LEU A 68 8.00 3.63 11.00
CA LEU A 68 8.01 2.27 11.54
C LEU A 68 9.34 1.95 12.24
N ASN A 69 10.47 2.34 11.67
CA ASN A 69 11.77 2.13 12.32
C ASN A 69 11.89 2.93 13.63
N ALA A 70 11.37 4.16 13.67
CA ALA A 70 11.37 4.98 14.88
C ALA A 70 10.46 4.37 15.95
N LEU A 71 9.25 3.93 15.58
CA LEU A 71 8.31 3.24 16.46
C LEU A 71 8.98 2.04 17.12
N PHE A 72 9.60 1.16 16.34
CA PHE A 72 10.26 -0.04 16.85
C PHE A 72 11.70 0.17 17.33
N SER A 73 12.18 1.42 17.42
CA SER A 73 13.49 1.71 18.00
C SER A 73 13.47 1.60 19.54
N ASP A 74 12.31 1.88 20.14
CA ASP A 74 12.07 1.69 21.57
C ASP A 74 12.05 0.20 21.90
N LYS A 75 12.82 -0.21 22.91
CA LYS A 75 12.93 -1.60 23.34
C LYS A 75 11.81 -2.00 24.29
N ASP A 76 11.19 -1.04 24.95
CA ASP A 76 10.12 -1.24 25.93
C ASP A 76 8.74 -1.07 25.28
N LEU A 77 8.71 -0.84 23.96
CA LEU A 77 7.48 -0.71 23.17
C LEU A 77 6.57 -1.92 23.38
N SER A 78 5.38 -1.67 23.91
CA SER A 78 4.32 -2.67 24.04
C SER A 78 3.59 -2.89 22.72
N PHE A 79 2.90 -4.02 22.60
CA PHE A 79 2.05 -4.28 21.44
C PHE A 79 0.96 -3.20 21.29
N ASN A 80 0.35 -2.79 22.40
CA ASN A 80 -0.70 -1.78 22.43
C ASN A 80 -0.26 -0.39 21.94
N GLU A 81 1.02 -0.05 22.08
CA GLU A 81 1.56 1.21 21.55
C GLU A 81 1.92 1.08 20.06
N ALA A 82 2.39 -0.08 19.63
CA ALA A 82 2.76 -0.34 18.24
C ALA A 82 1.54 -0.50 17.32
N PHE A 83 0.49 -1.15 17.83
CA PHE A 83 -0.65 -1.62 17.07
C PHE A 83 -1.42 -0.50 16.36
N PRO A 84 -1.80 0.63 17.00
CA PRO A 84 -2.55 1.69 16.34
C PRO A 84 -1.83 2.27 15.11
N GLN A 85 -0.49 2.34 15.16
CA GLN A 85 0.32 2.82 14.04
C GLN A 85 0.36 1.81 12.89
N LEU A 86 0.55 0.52 13.20
CA LEU A 86 0.47 -0.53 12.18
C LEU A 86 -0.93 -0.58 11.53
N GLU A 87 -1.98 -0.48 12.34
CA GLU A 87 -3.37 -0.46 11.90
C GLU A 87 -3.64 0.74 10.97
N HIS A 88 -3.14 1.92 11.32
CA HIS A 88 -3.25 3.12 10.47
C HIS A 88 -2.69 2.87 9.07
N HIS A 89 -1.49 2.29 8.97
CA HIS A 89 -0.89 1.98 7.66
C HIS A 89 -1.61 0.85 6.91
N ILE A 90 -2.21 -0.13 7.61
CA ILE A 90 -3.08 -1.14 6.97
C ILE A 90 -4.32 -0.48 6.36
N LYS A 91 -4.96 0.44 7.08
CA LYS A 91 -6.11 1.22 6.57
C LYS A 91 -5.72 2.02 5.34
N LEU A 92 -4.57 2.71 5.38
CA LEU A 92 -4.04 3.43 4.23
C LEU A 92 -3.81 2.52 3.02
N ALA A 93 -3.25 1.32 3.22
CA ALA A 93 -3.07 0.35 2.14
C ALA A 93 -4.42 -0.12 1.55
N LYS A 94 -5.44 -0.31 2.39
CA LYS A 94 -6.80 -0.65 1.94
C LYS A 94 -7.41 0.48 1.10
N ASP A 95 -7.20 1.74 1.48
CA ASP A 95 -7.69 2.89 0.72
C ASP A 95 -7.05 2.94 -0.68
N TYR A 96 -5.73 2.72 -0.80
CA TYR A 96 -5.07 2.58 -2.09
C TYR A 96 -5.59 1.38 -2.90
N ALA A 97 -5.90 0.26 -2.24
CA ALA A 97 -6.51 -0.89 -2.89
C ALA A 97 -7.88 -0.54 -3.49
N LEU A 98 -8.70 0.24 -2.77
CA LEU A 98 -10.00 0.72 -3.25
C LEU A 98 -9.85 1.69 -4.43
N ALA A 99 -8.81 2.52 -4.41
CA ALA A 99 -8.43 3.39 -5.52
C ALA A 99 -7.83 2.64 -6.73
N LYS A 100 -7.75 1.30 -6.68
CA LYS A 100 -7.11 0.43 -7.68
C LYS A 100 -5.60 0.69 -7.87
N ASP A 101 -4.96 1.31 -6.90
CA ASP A 101 -3.52 1.48 -6.86
C ASP A 101 -2.87 0.33 -6.07
N SER A 102 -2.75 -0.82 -6.74
CA SER A 102 -2.14 -1.98 -6.12
C SER A 102 -0.65 -1.81 -5.84
N ARG A 103 0.04 -0.88 -6.52
CA ARG A 103 1.48 -0.67 -6.32
C ARG A 103 1.72 0.00 -4.96
N ASN A 104 1.03 1.09 -4.69
CA ASN A 104 1.13 1.77 -3.39
C ASN A 104 0.57 0.89 -2.27
N ALA A 105 -0.58 0.25 -2.49
CA ALA A 105 -1.16 -0.66 -1.50
C ALA A 105 -0.22 -1.81 -1.09
N THR A 106 0.39 -2.49 -2.06
CA THR A 106 1.34 -3.57 -1.76
C THR A 106 2.63 -3.06 -1.14
N SER A 107 3.16 -1.91 -1.57
CA SER A 107 4.38 -1.34 -1.00
C SER A 107 4.21 -1.05 0.50
N ILE A 108 3.07 -0.50 0.90
CA ILE A 108 2.74 -0.27 2.31
C ILE A 108 2.59 -1.60 3.05
N LEU A 109 1.81 -2.55 2.53
CA LEU A 109 1.62 -3.83 3.21
C LEU A 109 2.93 -4.62 3.38
N LYS A 110 3.85 -4.55 2.43
CA LYS A 110 5.19 -5.15 2.57
C LYS A 110 5.95 -4.54 3.74
N LEU A 111 5.97 -3.20 3.86
CA LEU A 111 6.62 -2.53 4.99
C LEU A 111 6.02 -2.92 6.33
N VAL A 112 4.70 -2.83 6.44
CA VAL A 112 3.96 -3.15 7.68
C VAL A 112 4.17 -4.61 8.07
N THR A 113 4.00 -5.54 7.12
CA THR A 113 4.18 -6.97 7.36
C THR A 113 5.60 -7.28 7.78
N LYS A 114 6.60 -6.68 7.13
CA LYS A 114 8.01 -6.86 7.48
C LYS A 114 8.31 -6.33 8.88
N ALA A 115 7.81 -5.14 9.22
CA ALA A 115 7.97 -4.56 10.55
C ALA A 115 7.32 -5.45 11.61
N PHE A 116 6.08 -5.87 11.40
CA PHE A 116 5.36 -6.80 12.28
C PHE A 116 6.12 -8.11 12.48
N VAL A 117 6.47 -8.81 11.39
CA VAL A 117 7.19 -10.10 11.45
C VAL A 117 8.51 -9.96 12.19
N SER A 118 9.30 -8.92 11.88
CA SER A 118 10.60 -8.72 12.52
C SER A 118 10.46 -8.53 14.04
N ASN A 119 9.40 -7.86 14.48
CA ASN A 119 9.18 -7.56 15.87
C ASN A 119 8.53 -8.73 16.63
N VAL A 120 7.56 -9.41 16.03
CA VAL A 120 6.99 -10.64 16.59
C VAL A 120 8.03 -11.74 16.73
N VAL A 121 8.87 -11.95 15.72
CA VAL A 121 9.89 -13.01 15.72
C VAL A 121 11.07 -12.67 16.64
N ASN A 122 11.59 -11.43 16.58
CA ASN A 122 12.83 -11.10 17.32
C ASN A 122 12.59 -10.60 18.75
N ARG A 123 11.41 -10.07 19.06
CA ARG A 123 11.10 -9.46 20.36
C ARG A 123 9.99 -10.17 21.12
N SER A 124 9.42 -11.25 20.58
CA SER A 124 8.32 -11.99 21.19
C SER A 124 7.16 -11.07 21.61
N LEU A 125 6.80 -10.13 20.74
CA LEU A 125 5.66 -9.20 20.93
C LEU A 125 4.28 -9.88 20.81
N ILE A 126 4.20 -11.17 21.17
CA ILE A 126 2.95 -11.93 21.20
C ILE A 126 2.45 -11.89 22.63
N PRO A 127 1.29 -11.26 22.90
CA PRO A 127 0.69 -11.30 24.22
C PRO A 127 0.36 -12.74 24.65
N SER A 128 0.45 -13.01 25.95
CA SER A 128 0.09 -14.32 26.50
C SER A 128 -1.37 -14.65 26.22
N GLU A 129 -1.71 -15.94 26.09
CA GLU A 129 -3.09 -16.36 25.77
C GLU A 129 -4.14 -15.84 26.76
N ASP A 130 -3.77 -15.70 28.03
CA ASP A 130 -4.68 -15.20 29.09
C ASP A 130 -4.66 -13.67 29.24
N SER A 131 -3.92 -12.93 28.41
CA SER A 131 -3.85 -11.46 28.50
C SER A 131 -5.02 -10.79 27.80
N GLU A 132 -5.47 -9.65 28.33
CA GLU A 132 -6.50 -8.82 27.71
C GLU A 132 -6.10 -8.36 26.29
N GLU A 133 -4.79 -8.13 26.08
CA GLU A 133 -4.22 -7.69 24.80
C GLU A 133 -4.27 -8.76 23.70
N ARG A 134 -4.52 -10.03 24.06
CA ARG A 134 -4.52 -11.13 23.09
C ARG A 134 -5.64 -10.98 22.05
N GLY A 135 -6.81 -10.48 22.47
CA GLY A 135 -7.93 -10.24 21.56
C GLY A 135 -7.57 -9.25 20.45
N ASP A 136 -7.02 -8.10 20.83
CA ASP A 136 -6.58 -7.05 19.90
C ASP A 136 -5.47 -7.54 18.97
N PHE A 137 -4.56 -8.37 19.49
CA PHE A 137 -3.52 -9.01 18.69
C PHE A 137 -4.08 -9.96 17.64
N ASP A 138 -5.01 -10.84 18.00
CA ASP A 138 -5.61 -11.79 17.05
C ASP A 138 -6.44 -11.03 15.99
N GLU A 139 -7.15 -9.97 16.38
CA GLU A 139 -7.87 -9.08 15.45
C GLU A 139 -6.91 -8.38 14.48
N PHE A 140 -5.74 -7.92 14.96
CA PHE A 140 -4.71 -7.34 14.10
C PHE A 140 -4.27 -8.33 13.01
N VAL A 141 -3.97 -9.57 13.40
CA VAL A 141 -3.49 -10.60 12.47
C VAL A 141 -4.54 -10.84 11.38
N VAL A 142 -5.80 -10.99 11.76
CA VAL A 142 -6.92 -11.12 10.82
C VAL A 142 -7.03 -9.90 9.91
N MET A 143 -6.84 -8.69 10.45
CA MET A 143 -6.87 -7.46 9.67
C MET A 143 -5.78 -7.42 8.61
N LEU A 144 -4.55 -7.79 8.99
CA LEU A 144 -3.39 -7.82 8.08
C LEU A 144 -3.59 -8.87 6.98
N GLU A 145 -4.08 -10.07 7.33
CA GLU A 145 -4.41 -11.10 6.35
C GLU A 145 -5.48 -10.64 5.37
N THR A 146 -6.54 -10.03 5.88
CA THR A 146 -7.65 -9.53 5.07
C THR A 146 -7.19 -8.41 4.14
N ALA A 147 -6.33 -7.52 4.61
CA ALA A 147 -5.76 -6.45 3.80
C ALA A 147 -4.95 -7.00 2.62
N TRP A 148 -4.13 -8.02 2.83
CA TRP A 148 -3.45 -8.71 1.73
C TRP A 148 -4.42 -9.31 0.73
N GLN A 149 -5.47 -10.01 1.20
CA GLN A 149 -6.49 -10.58 0.32
C GLN A 149 -7.20 -9.50 -0.50
N ASP A 150 -7.55 -8.37 0.13
CA ASP A 150 -8.18 -7.22 -0.51
C ASP A 150 -7.31 -6.65 -1.62
N VAL A 151 -6.04 -6.38 -1.33
CA VAL A 151 -5.08 -5.84 -2.30
C VAL A 151 -4.91 -6.81 -3.46
N ILE A 152 -4.72 -8.10 -3.17
CA ILE A 152 -4.61 -9.11 -4.22
C ILE A 152 -5.88 -9.15 -5.06
N ASN A 153 -7.08 -9.13 -4.47
CA ASN A 153 -8.33 -9.20 -5.20
C ASN A 153 -8.60 -7.96 -6.08
N LYS A 154 -8.25 -6.78 -5.58
CA LYS A 154 -8.47 -5.50 -6.26
C LYS A 154 -7.34 -5.13 -7.23
N ALA A 155 -6.17 -5.76 -7.13
CA ALA A 155 -5.06 -5.54 -8.05
C ALA A 155 -5.49 -5.77 -9.50
N ASP A 156 -5.25 -4.77 -10.33
CA ASP A 156 -5.64 -4.78 -11.74
C ASP A 156 -4.87 -5.87 -12.50
N GLN A 157 -5.63 -6.75 -13.14
CA GLN A 157 -5.10 -7.91 -13.85
C GLN A 157 -4.32 -7.50 -15.11
N LYS A 158 -4.56 -6.31 -15.66
CA LYS A 158 -3.87 -5.84 -16.87
C LYS A 158 -2.50 -5.25 -16.56
N SER A 159 -2.35 -4.62 -15.39
CA SER A 159 -1.11 -3.94 -14.98
C SER A 159 -0.23 -4.77 -14.05
N THR A 160 -0.79 -5.73 -13.30
CA THR A 160 0.00 -6.58 -12.40
C THR A 160 0.71 -7.69 -13.18
N ARG A 161 2.05 -7.66 -13.22
CA ARG A 161 2.82 -8.65 -13.98
C ARG A 161 2.95 -9.95 -13.19
N CYS A 162 3.20 -11.05 -13.91
CA CYS A 162 3.43 -12.36 -13.29
C CYS A 162 4.67 -12.36 -12.38
N GLU A 163 5.69 -11.58 -12.72
CA GLU A 163 6.90 -11.38 -11.91
C GLU A 163 6.57 -10.76 -10.55
N ASP A 164 5.78 -9.69 -10.55
CA ASP A 164 5.36 -9.00 -9.32
C ASP A 164 4.59 -9.95 -8.40
N LEU A 165 3.64 -10.73 -8.95
CA LEU A 165 2.91 -11.74 -8.17
C LEU A 165 3.83 -12.85 -7.63
N THR A 166 4.84 -13.26 -8.38
CA THR A 166 5.79 -14.28 -7.95
C THR A 166 6.66 -13.77 -6.80
N GLU A 167 7.08 -12.51 -6.88
CA GLU A 167 7.78 -11.83 -5.80
C GLU A 167 6.90 -11.73 -4.55
N TRP A 168 5.64 -11.31 -4.69
CA TRP A 168 4.70 -11.24 -3.57
C TRP A 168 4.48 -12.61 -2.95
N PHE A 169 4.34 -13.66 -3.76
CA PHE A 169 4.22 -15.04 -3.26
C PHE A 169 5.44 -15.43 -2.42
N LYS A 170 6.64 -15.17 -2.94
CA LYS A 170 7.90 -15.51 -2.28
C LYS A 170 8.01 -14.81 -0.93
N GLU A 171 7.84 -13.49 -0.93
CA GLU A 171 7.96 -12.67 0.29
C GLU A 171 6.91 -13.05 1.34
N LEU A 172 5.64 -13.17 0.95
CA LEU A 172 4.56 -13.53 1.86
C LEU A 172 4.72 -14.97 2.39
N SER A 173 5.25 -15.89 1.58
CA SER A 173 5.56 -17.26 2.02
C SER A 173 6.69 -17.30 3.06
N GLN A 174 7.70 -16.44 2.91
CA GLN A 174 8.77 -16.32 3.90
C GLN A 174 8.24 -15.77 5.23
N HIS A 175 7.39 -14.74 5.18
CA HIS A 175 6.73 -14.21 6.38
C HIS A 175 5.84 -15.24 7.08
N ARG A 176 5.05 -16.00 6.31
CA ARG A 176 4.27 -17.11 6.85
C ARG A 176 5.16 -18.14 7.53
N ILE A 177 6.25 -18.59 6.88
CA ILE A 177 7.17 -19.57 7.47
C ILE A 177 7.72 -19.08 8.81
N ALA A 178 8.16 -17.81 8.86
CA ALA A 178 8.70 -17.21 10.07
C ALA A 178 7.68 -17.13 11.22
N LEU A 179 6.39 -16.98 10.91
CA LEU A 179 5.33 -16.85 11.91
C LEU A 179 4.61 -18.17 12.23
N THR A 180 4.80 -19.23 11.44
CA THR A 180 3.99 -20.46 11.56
C THR A 180 4.12 -21.15 12.91
N SER A 181 5.32 -21.17 13.50
CA SER A 181 5.54 -21.77 14.83
C SER A 181 4.95 -20.95 15.97
N LEU A 182 4.60 -19.69 15.71
CA LEU A 182 4.14 -18.73 16.71
C LEU A 182 2.63 -18.49 16.64
N LEU A 183 2.11 -18.30 15.43
CA LEU A 183 0.73 -17.87 15.16
C LEU A 183 -0.06 -18.88 14.33
N GLY A 184 0.54 -20.02 13.99
CA GLY A 184 -0.05 -20.96 13.04
C GLY A 184 -0.02 -20.45 11.59
N PRO A 185 -0.78 -21.10 10.68
CA PRO A 185 -0.64 -20.91 9.25
C PRO A 185 -1.37 -19.66 8.72
N ILE A 186 -0.85 -18.48 9.03
CA ILE A 186 -1.35 -17.20 8.49
C ILE A 186 -0.99 -17.00 7.01
N PHE A 187 -1.63 -16.04 6.35
CA PHE A 187 -1.53 -15.69 4.92
C PHE A 187 -1.90 -16.82 3.95
N SER A 188 -2.51 -17.91 4.44
CA SER A 188 -2.83 -19.09 3.61
C SER A 188 -3.73 -18.74 2.43
N ASP A 189 -4.75 -17.91 2.67
CA ASP A 189 -5.68 -17.49 1.62
C ASP A 189 -5.07 -16.49 0.64
N ALA A 190 -4.31 -15.52 1.13
CA ALA A 190 -3.56 -14.59 0.28
C ALA A 190 -2.61 -15.35 -0.66
N LEU A 191 -1.82 -16.30 -0.14
CA LEU A 191 -0.93 -17.15 -0.93
C LEU A 191 -1.69 -17.99 -1.97
N ARG A 192 -2.85 -18.54 -1.60
CA ARG A 192 -3.72 -19.30 -2.51
C ARG A 192 -4.24 -18.42 -3.65
N LEU A 193 -4.64 -17.18 -3.36
CA LEU A 193 -5.09 -16.20 -4.36
C LEU A 193 -3.96 -15.82 -5.32
N ILE A 194 -2.76 -15.52 -4.80
CA ILE A 194 -1.59 -15.21 -5.63
C ILE A 194 -1.26 -16.39 -6.55
N LYS A 195 -1.18 -17.62 -6.01
CA LYS A 195 -0.91 -18.83 -6.79
C LYS A 195 -1.94 -19.06 -7.90
N LYS A 196 -3.22 -18.81 -7.61
CA LYS A 196 -4.30 -18.90 -8.60
C LYS A 196 -4.12 -17.87 -9.72
N ARG A 197 -3.66 -16.65 -9.41
CA ARG A 197 -3.40 -15.60 -10.40
C ARG A 197 -2.17 -15.90 -11.26
N ILE A 198 -1.06 -16.32 -10.65
CA ILE A 198 0.15 -16.73 -11.39
C ILE A 198 -0.19 -17.80 -12.44
N ARG A 199 -0.94 -18.84 -12.05
CA ARG A 199 -1.37 -19.91 -12.98
C ARG A 199 -2.23 -19.43 -14.15
N LYS A 200 -2.95 -18.31 -13.99
CA LYS A 200 -3.75 -17.73 -15.09
C LYS A 200 -2.89 -16.93 -16.06
N LEU A 201 -1.80 -16.34 -15.59
CA LEU A 201 -0.90 -15.51 -16.40
C LEU A 201 0.21 -16.32 -17.07
N MET A 202 0.58 -17.47 -16.50
CA MET A 202 1.54 -18.37 -17.13
C MET A 202 0.87 -19.15 -18.28
N PRO A 203 1.49 -19.20 -19.47
CA PRO A 203 1.07 -20.10 -20.53
C PRO A 203 1.04 -21.53 -19.98
N LYS A 204 -0.06 -22.26 -20.21
CA LYS A 204 -0.06 -23.70 -19.92
C LYS A 204 1.02 -24.35 -20.80
N PRO A 205 1.87 -25.24 -20.25
CA PRO A 205 2.72 -26.05 -21.11
C PRO A 205 1.83 -26.85 -22.06
N ASN A 206 2.08 -26.74 -23.37
CA ASN A 206 1.40 -27.53 -24.39
C ASN A 206 1.66 -29.02 -24.11
N GLU A 207 0.62 -29.78 -23.75
CA GLU A 207 0.66 -31.24 -23.62
C GLU A 207 0.62 -31.97 -24.98
N ASP A 208 0.93 -31.30 -26.09
CA ASP A 208 0.78 -31.85 -27.46
C ASP A 208 2.11 -32.27 -28.14
N GLN A 209 3.19 -32.53 -27.40
CA GLN A 209 4.42 -33.11 -27.97
C GLN A 209 4.90 -34.38 -27.25
N SER A 210 3.99 -35.30 -26.95
CA SER A 210 4.37 -36.64 -26.45
C SER A 210 3.53 -37.78 -27.04
N THR A 211 3.18 -37.70 -28.32
CA THR A 211 2.57 -38.85 -29.05
C THR A 211 2.90 -38.86 -30.55
N SER A 212 4.18 -38.73 -30.97
CA SER A 212 4.53 -39.10 -32.35
C SER A 212 6.01 -39.34 -32.59
N SER A 213 6.51 -40.53 -32.24
CA SER A 213 7.57 -41.22 -33.01
C SER A 213 7.85 -42.62 -32.46
N MET A 214 6.98 -43.59 -32.77
CA MET A 214 7.41 -44.99 -32.92
C MET A 214 6.99 -45.46 -34.31
N SER A 215 7.78 -45.06 -35.30
CA SER A 215 7.71 -45.61 -36.64
C SER A 215 8.19 -47.06 -36.61
N LYS A 216 7.28 -47.94 -37.01
CA LYS A 216 7.41 -49.38 -37.28
C LYS A 216 8.78 -49.75 -37.87
N LYS A 217 9.53 -50.62 -37.19
CA LYS A 217 10.59 -51.43 -37.81
C LYS A 217 9.94 -52.44 -38.75
N GLN A 218 10.15 -52.24 -40.06
CA GLN A 218 9.97 -53.28 -41.07
C GLN A 218 11.00 -54.40 -40.83
N LYS A 219 10.51 -55.64 -40.89
CA LYS A 219 11.30 -56.86 -40.83
C LYS A 219 11.66 -57.25 -42.27
N THR A 220 12.94 -57.26 -42.60
CA THR A 220 13.48 -57.89 -43.80
C THR A 220 14.45 -58.98 -43.38
N THR A 221 14.30 -60.12 -44.05
CA THR A 221 15.05 -61.39 -44.00
C THR A 221 14.97 -62.19 -42.70
#